data_AF-A0A925BT23-F1
#
_entry.id   AF-A0A925BT23-F1
#
_cell.length_a   1.000
_cell.length_b   1.000
_cell.length_c   1.000
_cell.angle_alpha   90.00
_cell.angle_beta   90.00
_cell.angle_gamma   90.00
#
_symmetry.space_group_name_H-M   'P 1'
#
loop_
_entity.id
_entity.type
_entity.pdbx_description
1 polymer ?
#
loop_
_entity_poly.entity_id
_entity_poly.type
_entity_poly.pdbx_seq_one_letter_code
_entity_poly.pdbx_strand_id
1 'polypeptide(L)' 'MAQNSFSKPLIDNAGDVLKSDWMPGVYFTADIFKTVIVEIDQLPETEETLWLRILGRDQTQERTIREVLALPTNHP' A
#
# COMPACT_ATOMS: atom_id res chain seq x y z
N MET A 1 -12.73 10.42 9.95
CA MET A 1 -12.27 10.74 8.59
C MET A 1 -10.82 10.33 8.52
N ALA A 2 -10.48 9.28 7.78
CA ALA A 2 -9.10 8.87 7.59
C ALA A 2 -8.38 9.97 6.81
N GLN A 3 -7.23 10.43 7.31
CA GLN A 3 -6.36 11.33 6.58
C GLN A 3 -5.63 10.45 5.54
N ASN A 4 -6.05 10.49 4.28
CA ASN A 4 -5.32 9.81 3.20
C ASN A 4 -3.98 10.53 3.00
N SER A 5 -2.85 9.83 3.11
CA SER A 5 -1.53 10.43 2.87
C SER A 5 -1.37 10.93 1.44
N PHE A 6 -2.08 10.34 0.46
CA PHE A 6 -2.18 10.88 -0.89
C PHE A 6 -3.48 11.64 -1.12
N SER A 7 -3.34 12.83 -1.71
CA SER A 7 -4.48 13.63 -2.14
C SER A 7 -5.04 13.08 -3.46
N LYS A 8 -6.36 12.88 -3.51
CA LYS A 8 -7.12 12.33 -4.67
C LYS A 8 -6.72 12.91 -6.03
N PRO A 9 -6.45 14.23 -6.17
CA PRO A 9 -6.02 14.80 -7.45
C PRO A 9 -4.68 14.27 -7.97
N LEU A 10 -3.76 13.82 -7.11
CA LEU A 10 -2.46 13.28 -7.56
C LEU A 10 -2.62 11.92 -8.24
N ILE A 11 -3.53 11.11 -7.73
CA ILE A 11 -3.88 9.81 -8.31
C ILE A 11 -4.54 10.01 -9.68
N ASP A 12 -5.52 10.91 -9.75
CA ASP A 12 -6.25 11.20 -10.98
C ASP A 12 -5.32 11.71 -12.12
N ASN A 13 -4.24 12.42 -11.77
CA ASN A 13 -3.28 12.98 -12.74
C ASN A 13 -2.12 12.03 -13.10
N ALA A 14 -1.96 10.89 -12.42
CA ALA A 14 -0.90 9.92 -12.68
C ALA A 14 -1.11 9.08 -13.96
N GLY A 15 -2.12 9.41 -14.76
CA GLY A 15 -2.49 8.67 -15.97
C GLY A 15 -3.28 7.41 -15.66
N ASP A 16 -4.11 7.47 -14.60
CA ASP A 16 -4.75 6.32 -13.99
C ASP A 16 -5.69 5.60 -14.97
N VAL A 17 -5.28 4.44 -15.45
CA VAL A 17 -6.22 3.43 -15.89
C VAL A 17 -6.65 2.73 -14.62
N LEU A 18 -7.68 3.26 -13.95
CA LEU A 18 -8.29 2.65 -12.77
C LEU A 18 -8.71 1.22 -13.13
N LYS A 19 -7.82 0.25 -12.89
CA LYS A 19 -8.21 -1.15 -12.82
C LYS A 19 -8.90 -1.32 -11.48
N SER A 20 -10.20 -1.06 -11.48
CA SER A 20 -11.09 -1.17 -10.32
C SER A 20 -11.06 -2.53 -9.62
N ASP A 21 -10.47 -3.54 -10.25
CA ASP A 21 -10.44 -4.92 -9.76
C ASP A 21 -9.20 -5.23 -8.88
N TRP A 22 -8.34 -4.24 -8.62
CA TRP A 22 -7.16 -4.41 -7.76
C TRP A 22 -7.41 -3.96 -6.31
N MET A 23 -6.54 -4.36 -5.39
CA MET A 23 -6.72 -4.07 -3.96
C MET A 23 -6.54 -2.58 -3.63
N PRO A 24 -7.15 -2.08 -2.54
CA PRO A 24 -6.97 -0.70 -2.09
C PRO A 24 -5.51 -0.29 -1.91
N GLY A 25 -5.20 0.97 -2.19
CA GLY A 25 -3.86 1.53 -2.06
C GLY A 25 -2.91 1.23 -3.23
N VAL A 26 -3.40 0.67 -4.34
CA VAL A 26 -2.58 0.41 -5.53
C VAL A 26 -3.19 1.08 -6.76
N TYR A 27 -2.39 1.91 -7.42
CA TYR A 27 -2.84 2.75 -8.54
C TYR A 27 -1.92 2.56 -9.75
N PHE A 28 -2.50 2.35 -10.92
CA PHE A 28 -1.73 2.04 -12.12
C PHE A 28 -1.42 3.32 -12.90
N THR A 29 -0.16 3.53 -13.24
CA THR A 29 0.19 4.60 -14.18
C THR A 29 -0.01 4.14 -15.62
N ALA A 30 0.08 5.07 -16.57
CA ALA A 30 -0.02 4.74 -17.99
C ALA A 30 0.94 3.59 -18.37
N ASP A 31 0.46 2.66 -19.20
CA ASP A 31 1.14 1.40 -19.53
C ASP A 31 2.57 1.56 -20.08
N ILE A 32 2.90 2.72 -20.64
CA ILE A 32 4.24 3.03 -21.16
C ILE A 32 5.29 3.11 -20.05
N PHE A 33 4.90 3.54 -18.84
CA PHE A 33 5.81 3.70 -17.71
C PHE A 33 6.09 2.40 -16.98
N LYS A 34 5.26 1.36 -17.19
CA LYS A 34 5.36 0.04 -16.52
C LYS A 34 5.56 0.16 -15.00
N THR A 35 4.92 1.18 -14.41
CA THR A 35 5.07 1.56 -13.01
C THR A 35 3.70 1.57 -12.33
N VAL A 36 3.70 1.29 -11.04
CA VAL A 36 2.52 1.32 -10.17
C VAL A 36 2.84 2.17 -8.94
N ILE A 37 1.88 2.97 -8.49
CA ILE A 37 1.99 3.75 -7.25
C ILE A 37 1.33 2.94 -6.13
N VAL A 38 2.04 2.79 -5.02
CA VAL A 38 1.57 2.08 -3.83
C VAL A 38 1.45 3.06 -2.67
N GLU A 39 0.24 3.25 -2.18
CA GLU A 39 -0.08 4.04 -0.99
C GLU A 39 -0.15 3.12 0.23
N ILE A 40 0.96 3.08 0.97
CA ILE A 40 1.24 2.08 2.01
C ILE A 40 0.21 2.10 3.14
N ASP A 41 -0.28 3.27 3.53
CA ASP A 41 -1.26 3.45 4.60
C ASP A 41 -2.70 3.09 4.21
N GLN A 42 -2.96 2.83 2.92
CA GLN A 42 -4.23 2.31 2.43
C GLN A 42 -4.20 0.81 2.11
N LEU A 43 -3.03 0.17 2.19
CA LEU A 43 -2.93 -1.27 1.99
C LEU A 43 -3.69 -2.02 3.10
N PRO A 44 -4.45 -3.07 2.76
CA PRO A 44 -5.11 -3.93 3.76
C PRO A 44 -4.10 -4.47 4.79
N GLU A 45 -4.48 -4.57 6.06
CA GLU A 45 -3.65 -5.16 7.12
C GLU A 45 -3.69 -6.71 7.04
N THR A 46 -3.05 -7.29 6.03
CA THR A 46 -2.93 -8.75 5.84
C THR A 46 -1.47 -9.18 5.68
N GLU A 47 -1.20 -10.49 5.77
CA GLU A 47 0.16 -11.02 5.61
C GLU A 47 0.73 -10.74 4.20
N GLU A 48 -0.11 -10.74 3.16
CA GLU A 48 0.31 -10.51 1.76
C GLU A 48 0.86 -9.10 1.52
N THR A 49 0.42 -8.11 2.29
CA THR A 49 0.86 -6.71 2.16
C THR A 49 1.90 -6.32 3.22
N LEU A 50 2.22 -7.22 4.14
CA LEU A 50 3.03 -6.96 5.33
C LEU A 50 4.40 -6.35 5.00
N TRP A 51 5.08 -6.94 4.00
CA TRP A 51 6.39 -6.46 3.55
C TRP A 51 6.35 -5.09 2.89
N LEU A 52 5.23 -4.68 2.30
CA LEU A 52 5.08 -3.33 1.77
C LEU A 52 4.78 -2.34 2.91
N ARG A 53 3.95 -2.75 3.88
CA ARG A 53 3.59 -1.92 5.03
C ARG A 53 4.75 -1.65 5.99
N ILE A 54 5.76 -2.51 6.04
CA ILE A 54 6.98 -2.28 6.85
C ILE A 54 7.80 -1.08 6.36
N LEU A 55 7.65 -0.73 5.07
CA LEU A 55 8.28 0.44 4.45
C LEU A 55 7.50 1.75 4.74
N GLY A 56 6.35 1.64 5.40
CA GLY A 56 5.55 2.77 5.84
C GLY A 56 6.26 3.62 6.89
N ARG A 57 5.54 4.61 7.41
CA ARG A 57 6.06 5.53 8.44
C ARG A 57 5.11 5.59 9.62
N ASP A 58 5.63 6.13 10.72
CA ASP A 58 4.88 6.41 11.94
C ASP A 58 4.08 5.18 12.42
N GLN A 59 2.79 5.36 12.70
CA GLN A 59 1.93 4.31 13.25
C GLN A 59 1.79 3.09 12.32
N THR A 60 1.84 3.28 11.00
CA THR A 60 1.72 2.17 10.05
C THR A 60 2.92 1.22 10.18
N GLN A 61 4.13 1.79 10.33
CA GLN A 61 5.34 0.99 10.52
C GLN A 61 5.35 0.32 11.89
N GLU A 62 4.98 1.04 12.95
CA GLU A 62 4.94 0.47 14.31
C GLU A 62 3.99 -0.72 14.42
N ARG A 63 2.79 -0.63 13.82
CA ARG A 63 1.83 -1.75 13.78
C ARG A 63 2.37 -2.92 12.99
N THR A 64 2.94 -2.65 11.83
CA THR A 64 3.52 -3.69 10.97
C THR A 64 4.67 -4.42 11.64
N ILE A 65 5.54 -3.71 12.39
CA ILE A 65 6.60 -4.36 13.17
C ILE A 65 6.00 -5.33 14.21
N ARG A 66 4.90 -4.98 14.89
CA ARG A 66 4.24 -5.87 15.85
C ARG A 66 3.67 -7.11 15.16
N GLU A 67 3.08 -6.95 13.99
CA GLU A 67 2.59 -8.08 13.17
C GLU A 67 3.74 -9.01 12.79
N VAL A 68 4.87 -8.49 12.30
CA VAL A 68 6.07 -9.28 11.97
C VAL A 68 6.58 -10.03 13.19
N LEU A 69 6.65 -9.39 14.36
CA LEU A 69 7.11 -10.02 15.60
C LEU A 69 6.14 -11.09 16.13
N ALA A 70 4.87 -11.08 15.70
CA ALA A 70 3.88 -12.08 16.05
C ALA A 70 3.91 -13.31 15.13
N LEU A 71 4.66 -13.26 14.02
CA LEU A 71 4.78 -14.39 13.11
C LEU A 71 5.55 -15.56 13.75
N PRO A 72 5.18 -16.81 13.43
CA PRO A 72 5.95 -17.98 13.82
C PRO A 72 7.40 -17.91 13.31
N THR A 73 8.36 -18.45 14.07
CA THR A 73 9.78 -18.46 13.67
C THR A 73 10.04 -19.26 12.38
N ASN A 74 9.12 -20.15 12.02
CA ASN A 74 9.14 -20.94 10.79
C ASN A 74 8.14 -20.43 9.74
N HIS A 75 7.66 -19.19 9.88
CA HIS A 75 6.93 -18.52 8.81
C HIS A 75 7.83 -18.46 7.57
N PRO A 76 7.30 -18.77 6.37
CA PRO A 76 8.09 -18.87 5.14
C PRO A 76 8.87 -17.60 4.79
#